data_AF-A0A7F8QBD3-F1
#
_entry.id   AF-A0A7F8QBD3-F1
#
_cell.length_a   1.000
_cell.length_b   1.000
_cell.length_c   1.000
_cell.angle_alpha   90.00
_cell.angle_beta   90.00
_cell.angle_gamma   90.00
#
_symmetry.space_group_name_H-M   'P 1'
#
loop_
_entity.id
_entity.type
_entity.pdbx_description
1 polymer ?
#
loop_
_entity_poly.entity_id
_entity_poly.type
_entity_poly.pdbx_seq_one_letter_code
_entity_poly.pdbx_strand_id
1 'polypeptide(L)'
;CAAGHRAELLRFPERSTEIGKLLSSYLEKKSEVEDHSVHLLFSANRWEQVQALTVLFSSCLPPWGQMVDASKSIEDVHKEIHALCVYTIQAAAQRPLGELWK
;
A
#
# COMPACT_ATOMS: atom_id res chain seq x y z
N CYS A 1 -12.15 23.16 12.06
CA CYS A 1 -10.69 22.99 12.19
C CYS A 1 -10.26 21.84 11.28
N ALA A 2 -9.45 22.09 10.25
CA ALA A 2 -8.92 21.00 9.42
C ALA A 2 -7.99 20.15 10.29
N ALA A 3 -8.39 18.93 10.61
CA ALA A 3 -7.50 17.97 11.24
C ALA A 3 -6.37 17.69 10.23
N GLY A 4 -5.15 18.13 10.52
CA GLY A 4 -3.98 17.80 9.71
C GLY A 4 -3.73 16.31 9.79
N HIS A 5 -3.73 15.63 8.64
CA HIS A 5 -3.40 14.20 8.56
C HIS A 5 -1.95 14.04 8.12
N ARG A 6 -1.27 13.02 8.64
CA ARG A 6 0.05 12.63 8.13
C ARG A 6 -0.12 12.11 6.70
N ALA A 7 0.50 12.79 5.75
CA ALA A 7 0.47 12.43 4.33
C ALA A 7 1.90 12.46 3.79
N GLU A 8 2.26 11.46 2.99
CA GLU A 8 3.53 11.38 2.29
C GLU A 8 3.27 11.16 0.80
N LEU A 9 4.00 11.87 -0.05
CA LEU A 9 3.88 11.76 -1.51
C LEU A 9 4.75 10.60 -1.99
N LEU A 10 4.16 9.69 -2.75
CA LEU A 10 4.85 8.62 -3.44
C LEU A 10 4.59 8.73 -4.95
N ARG A 11 5.59 8.41 -5.76
CA ARG A 11 5.51 8.46 -7.23
C ARG A 11 6.13 7.20 -7.83
N PHE A 12 5.58 6.78 -8.96
CA PHE A 12 6.14 5.69 -9.75
C PHE A 12 6.45 6.15 -11.19
N PRO A 13 7.55 5.69 -11.80
CA PRO A 13 8.60 4.90 -11.15
C PRO A 13 9.38 5.74 -10.11
N GLU A 14 9.84 5.09 -9.04
CA GLU A 14 10.79 5.67 -8.09
C GLU A 14 12.18 5.60 -8.72
N ARG A 15 12.69 6.73 -9.20
CA ARG A 15 13.87 6.78 -10.10
C ARG A 15 15.20 6.77 -9.36
N SER A 16 15.21 6.89 -8.04
CA SER A 16 16.44 6.91 -7.23
C SER A 16 17.07 5.52 -7.02
N THR A 17 16.29 4.45 -7.13
CA THR A 17 16.78 3.06 -7.00
C THR A 17 17.53 2.60 -8.25
N GLU A 18 18.27 1.48 -8.16
CA GLU A 18 18.97 0.93 -9.33
C GLU A 18 18.01 0.52 -10.46
N ILE A 19 16.86 -0.08 -10.11
CA ILE A 19 15.79 -0.36 -11.08
C ILE A 19 15.21 0.95 -11.62
N GLY A 20 15.00 1.94 -10.75
CA GLY A 20 14.55 3.27 -11.09
C GLY A 20 15.43 3.99 -12.11
N LYS A 21 16.75 3.89 -11.96
CA LYS A 21 17.74 4.47 -12.89
C LYS A 21 17.65 3.82 -14.27
N LEU A 22 17.53 2.49 -14.33
CA LEU A 22 17.31 1.75 -15.58
C LEU A 22 16.01 2.20 -16.27
N LEU A 23 14.92 2.30 -15.51
CA LEU A 23 13.63 2.77 -16.02
C LEU A 23 13.69 4.24 -16.50
N SER A 24 14.45 5.10 -15.81
CA SER A 24 14.64 6.50 -16.25
C SER A 24 15.36 6.57 -17.60
N SER A 25 16.43 5.78 -17.77
CA SER A 25 17.16 5.69 -19.03
C SER A 25 16.29 5.17 -20.18
N TYR A 26 15.47 4.14 -19.92
CA TYR A 26 14.51 3.62 -20.89
C TYR A 26 13.46 4.68 -21.29
N LEU A 27 12.81 5.34 -20.32
CA LEU A 27 11.81 6.37 -20.59
C LEU A 27 12.36 7.59 -21.32
N GLU A 28 13.64 7.91 -21.09
CA GLU A 28 14.38 8.97 -21.79
C GLU A 28 14.93 8.53 -23.15
N LYS A 29 14.66 7.28 -23.58
CA LYS A 29 15.15 6.69 -24.83
C LYS A 29 16.68 6.66 -24.95
N LYS A 30 17.37 6.57 -23.81
CA LYS A 30 18.84 6.46 -23.71
C LYS A 30 19.32 5.01 -23.73
N SER A 31 18.43 4.06 -23.47
CA SER A 31 18.70 2.62 -23.52
C SER A 31 17.47 1.86 -24.00
N GLU A 32 17.68 0.90 -24.88
CA GLU A 32 16.65 -0.05 -25.30
C GLU A 32 16.57 -1.20 -24.30
N VAL A 33 15.36 -1.51 -23.87
CA VAL A 33 15.03 -2.65 -23.01
C VAL A 33 13.81 -3.31 -23.64
N GLU A 34 13.83 -4.64 -23.73
CA GLU A 34 12.73 -5.40 -24.29
C GLU A 34 11.42 -5.18 -23.50
N ASP A 35 10.28 -5.11 -24.19
CA ASP A 35 9.00 -4.65 -23.63
C ASP A 35 8.48 -5.50 -22.45
N HIS A 36 8.64 -6.83 -22.53
CA HIS A 36 8.26 -7.70 -21.40
C HIS A 36 9.20 -7.47 -20.21
N SER A 37 10.49 -7.32 -20.47
CA SER A 37 11.51 -7.08 -19.44
C SER A 37 11.29 -5.75 -18.72
N VAL A 38 11.03 -4.66 -19.45
CA VAL A 38 10.79 -3.35 -18.85
C VAL A 38 9.48 -3.31 -18.06
N HIS A 39 8.45 -4.04 -18.51
CA HIS A 39 7.20 -4.20 -17.76
C HIS A 39 7.44 -4.88 -16.39
N LEU A 40 8.27 -5.91 -16.35
CA LEU A 40 8.65 -6.57 -15.10
C LEU A 40 9.49 -5.65 -14.21
N LEU A 41 10.39 -4.83 -14.78
CA LEU A 41 11.14 -3.83 -14.02
C LEU A 41 10.24 -2.77 -13.39
N PHE A 42 9.22 -2.27 -14.11
CA PHE A 42 8.21 -1.39 -13.52
C PHE A 42 7.47 -2.05 -12.35
N SER A 43 7.20 -3.34 -12.45
CA SER A 43 6.55 -4.10 -11.37
C SER A 43 7.48 -4.31 -10.18
N ALA A 44 8.75 -4.62 -10.43
CA ALA A 44 9.78 -4.74 -9.39
C ALA A 44 10.03 -3.41 -8.67
N ASN A 45 10.04 -2.29 -9.38
CA ASN A 45 10.17 -0.94 -8.81
C ASN A 45 9.00 -0.55 -7.88
N ARG A 46 7.81 -1.13 -8.06
CA ARG A 46 6.72 -1.00 -7.09
C ARG A 46 6.94 -1.90 -5.88
N TRP A 47 7.36 -3.15 -6.12
CA TRP A 47 7.60 -4.13 -5.06
C TRP A 47 8.70 -3.72 -4.07
N GLU A 48 9.78 -3.08 -4.53
CA GLU A 48 10.83 -2.57 -3.64
C GLU A 48 10.32 -1.48 -2.66
N GLN A 49 9.22 -0.81 -2.96
CA GLN A 49 8.61 0.21 -2.10
C GLN A 49 7.57 -0.34 -1.10
N VAL A 50 7.25 -1.65 -1.17
CA VAL A 50 6.20 -2.26 -0.32
C VAL A 50 6.54 -2.18 1.17
N GLN A 51 7.81 -2.31 1.55
CA GLN A 51 8.21 -2.18 2.96
C GLN A 51 7.98 -0.74 3.47
N ALA A 52 8.39 0.28 2.70
CA ALA A 52 8.19 1.68 3.05
C ALA A 52 6.69 2.03 3.15
N LEU A 53 5.89 1.55 2.19
CA LEU A 53 4.43 1.67 2.20
C LEU A 53 3.82 1.04 3.45
N THR A 54 4.20 -0.20 3.78
CA THR A 54 3.69 -0.92 4.97
C THR A 54 3.96 -0.14 6.26
N VAL A 55 5.17 0.45 6.39
CA VAL A 55 5.52 1.27 7.55
C VAL A 55 4.67 2.54 7.62
N LEU A 56 4.51 3.24 6.49
CA LEU A 56 3.68 4.44 6.43
C LEU A 56 2.23 4.13 6.81
N PHE A 57 1.64 3.09 6.21
CA PHE A 57 0.29 2.64 6.49
C PHE A 57 0.12 2.24 7.96
N SER A 58 1.06 1.50 8.55
CA SER A 58 0.96 1.11 9.96
C SER A 58 0.92 2.31 10.90
N SER A 59 1.58 3.42 10.54
CA SER A 59 1.56 4.64 11.34
C SER A 59 0.30 5.51 11.15
N CYS A 60 -0.39 5.34 10.03
CA CYS A 60 -1.53 6.15 9.63
C CYS A 60 -2.88 5.42 9.77
N LEU A 61 -2.87 4.09 9.82
CA LEU A 61 -4.08 3.30 9.92
C LEU A 61 -4.56 3.24 11.38
N PRO A 62 -5.87 3.40 11.61
CA PRO A 62 -6.45 3.15 12.92
C PRO A 62 -6.35 1.66 13.28
N PRO A 63 -6.57 1.27 14.55
CA PRO A 63 -6.43 -0.12 15.01
C PRO A 63 -7.25 -1.17 14.23
N TRP A 64 -8.28 -0.74 13.48
CA TRP A 64 -9.14 -1.60 12.66
C TRP A 64 -8.72 -1.65 11.18
N GLY A 65 -7.77 -0.83 10.75
CA GLY A 65 -7.19 -0.85 9.41
C GLY A 65 -5.94 -1.72 9.38
N GLN A 66 -6.11 -3.04 9.41
CA GLN A 66 -4.98 -3.96 9.24
C GLN A 66 -4.88 -4.35 7.76
N MET A 67 -3.65 -4.37 7.24
CA MET A 67 -3.40 -4.80 5.85
C MET A 67 -3.51 -6.32 5.77
N VAL A 68 -4.42 -6.82 4.93
CA VAL A 68 -4.58 -8.27 4.68
C VAL A 68 -3.56 -8.69 3.64
N ASP A 69 -2.78 -9.72 3.95
CA ASP A 69 -1.79 -10.28 3.03
C ASP A 69 -2.46 -11.23 2.03
N ALA A 70 -2.65 -10.75 0.81
CA ALA A 70 -3.28 -11.49 -0.28
C ALA A 70 -2.40 -12.57 -0.92
N SER A 71 -1.15 -12.75 -0.47
CA SER A 71 -0.25 -13.80 -0.99
C SER A 71 -0.48 -15.18 -0.35
N LYS A 72 -1.28 -15.24 0.72
CA LYS A 72 -1.63 -16.48 1.44
C LYS A 72 -2.66 -17.32 0.67
N SER A 73 -2.95 -18.52 1.20
CA SER A 73 -4.04 -19.35 0.68
C SER A 73 -5.39 -18.64 0.81
N ILE A 74 -6.34 -19.00 -0.07
CA ILE A 74 -7.70 -18.45 -0.03
C ILE A 74 -8.34 -18.70 1.35
N GLU A 75 -8.11 -19.89 1.91
CA GLU A 75 -8.62 -20.29 3.21
C GLU A 75 -8.06 -19.41 4.33
N ASP A 76 -6.77 -19.10 4.30
CA ASP A 76 -6.13 -18.26 5.31
C ASP A 76 -6.56 -16.80 5.18
N VAL A 77 -6.65 -16.28 3.95
CA VAL A 77 -7.20 -14.93 3.69
C VAL A 77 -8.64 -14.83 4.19
N HIS A 78 -9.46 -15.85 3.93
CA HIS A 78 -10.84 -15.86 4.39
C HIS A 78 -10.95 -15.84 5.93
N LYS A 79 -10.14 -16.64 6.63
CA LYS A 79 -10.08 -16.61 8.09
C LYS A 79 -9.64 -15.26 8.64
N GLU A 80 -8.66 -14.63 8.00
CA GLU A 80 -8.14 -13.31 8.39
C GLU A 80 -9.21 -12.21 8.22
N ILE A 81 -9.90 -12.19 7.08
CA ILE A 81 -11.03 -11.28 6.83
C ILE A 81 -12.12 -11.48 7.87
N HIS A 82 -12.53 -12.74 8.12
CA HIS A 82 -13.57 -13.04 9.09
C HIS A 82 -13.19 -12.55 10.49
N ALA A 83 -11.97 -12.80 10.94
CA ALA A 83 -11.48 -12.34 12.25
C ALA A 83 -11.50 -10.81 12.35
N LEU A 84 -11.05 -10.11 11.30
CA LEU A 84 -11.07 -8.65 11.25
C LEU A 84 -12.49 -8.10 11.33
N CYS A 85 -13.43 -8.66 10.55
CA CYS A 85 -14.84 -8.24 10.58
C CYS A 85 -15.46 -8.40 11.97
N VAL A 86 -15.26 -9.56 12.61
CA VAL A 86 -15.79 -9.80 13.98
C VAL A 86 -15.22 -8.80 14.97
N TYR A 87 -13.91 -8.58 14.93
CA TYR A 87 -13.26 -7.58 15.78
C TYR A 87 -13.82 -6.17 15.56
N THR A 88 -13.95 -5.73 14.30
CA THR A 88 -14.48 -4.41 13.96
C THR A 88 -15.92 -4.23 14.46
N ILE A 89 -16.79 -5.23 14.29
CA ILE A 89 -18.17 -5.19 14.78
C ILE A 89 -18.20 -5.04 16.30
N GLN A 90 -17.43 -5.86 17.02
CA GLN A 90 -17.37 -5.81 18.48
C GLN A 90 -16.81 -4.49 19.00
N ALA A 91 -15.74 -3.99 18.38
CA ALA A 91 -15.11 -2.72 18.75
C ALA A 91 -16.03 -1.52 18.47
N ALA A 92 -16.78 -1.54 17.36
CA ALA A 92 -17.74 -0.50 17.01
C ALA A 92 -18.97 -0.53 17.93
N ALA A 93 -19.44 -1.71 18.33
CA ALA A 93 -20.60 -1.87 19.21
C ALA A 93 -20.43 -1.17 20.57
N GLN A 94 -19.19 -1.06 21.06
CA GLN A 94 -18.87 -0.43 22.34
C GLN A 94 -18.59 1.08 22.24
N ARG A 95 -18.63 1.67 21.05
CA ARG A 95 -18.35 3.10 20.85
C ARG A 95 -19.65 3.88 20.67
N PRO A 96 -19.80 5.04 21.34
CA PRO A 96 -20.95 5.91 21.10
C PRO A 96 -20.92 6.41 19.66
N LEU A 97 -22.10 6.51 19.05
CA LEU A 97 -22.28 7.11 17.74
C LEU A 97 -21.72 8.54 17.75
N GLY A 98 -20.81 8.83 16.82
CA GLY A 98 -20.34 10.19 16.57
C GLY A 98 -21.39 11.04 15.84
N GLU A 99 -21.14 12.34 15.75
CA GLU A 99 -21.98 13.23 14.95
C GLU A 99 -21.63 13.09 13.46
N LEU A 100 -22.64 12.76 12.64
CA LEU A 100 -22.46 12.52 11.20
C LEU A 100 -22.20 13.82 10.42
N TRP A 101 -22.72 14.95 10.91
CA TRP A 101 -22.54 16.29 10.33
C TRP A 101 -22.65 17.35 11.43
N LYS A 102 -21.84 18.41 11.35
CA LYS A 102 -21.94 19.67 12.11
C LYS A 102 -22.04 20.85 11.17
#